data_AF-A0A955X6N7-F1
#
_entry.id   AF-A0A955X6N7-F1
#
_cell.length_a   1.000
_cell.length_b   1.000
_cell.length_c   1.000
_cell.angle_alpha   90.00
_cell.angle_beta   90.00
_cell.angle_gamma   90.00
#
_symmetry.space_group_name_H-M   'P 1'
#
loop_
_entity.id
_entity.type
_entity.pdbx_description
1 polymer ?
#
loop_
_entity_poly.entity_id
_entity_poly.type
_entity_poly.pdbx_seq_one_letter_code
_entity_poly.pdbx_strand_id
1 'polypeptide(L)'
;MSQAERIRAVAARLKAEGYDTAALERMKSTLDVEANQRQLEAEVQQEMAFALGRTGKKLEHALEALAAAELALEAAALEELPAAEALYEAARVAALEARRHYIIHREAIGIRDNRDVPDRYPIPERRASHR
;
A
#
# COMPACT_ATOMS: atom_id res chain seq x y z
N MET A 1 -0.05 7.55 -41.87
CA MET A 1 0.68 6.37 -41.37
C MET A 1 1.33 6.72 -40.05
N SER A 2 1.04 5.97 -38.99
CA SER A 2 1.65 6.16 -37.67
C SER A 2 3.11 5.72 -37.66
N GLN A 3 3.89 6.22 -36.70
CA GLN A 3 5.28 5.82 -36.51
C GLN A 3 5.41 4.29 -36.32
N ALA A 4 4.47 3.68 -35.62
CA ALA A 4 4.39 2.24 -35.41
C ALA A 4 4.13 1.44 -36.70
N GLU A 5 3.38 1.99 -37.66
CA GLU A 5 3.13 1.35 -38.96
C GLU A 5 4.36 1.38 -39.85
N ARG A 6 5.08 2.52 -39.88
CA ARG A 6 6.34 2.65 -40.65
C ARG A 6 7.41 1.68 -40.15
N ILE A 7 7.52 1.52 -38.84
CA ILE A 7 8.49 0.61 -38.21
C ILE A 7 8.15 -0.85 -38.50
N ARG A 8 6.87 -1.24 -38.45
CA ARG A 8 6.43 -2.60 -38.83
C ARG A 8 6.78 -2.92 -40.29
N ALA A 9 6.59 -1.96 -41.19
CA ALA A 9 6.97 -2.13 -42.59
C ALA A 9 8.49 -2.31 -42.78
N VAL A 10 9.30 -1.56 -42.05
CA VAL A 10 10.78 -1.68 -42.10
C VAL A 10 11.25 -3.03 -41.54
N ALA A 11 10.69 -3.47 -40.40
CA ALA A 11 11.02 -4.76 -39.81
C ALA A 11 10.63 -5.94 -40.72
N ALA A 12 9.48 -5.85 -41.40
CA ALA A 12 9.05 -6.85 -42.39
C ALA A 12 9.97 -6.91 -43.60
N ARG A 13 10.44 -5.75 -44.10
CA ARG A 13 11.39 -5.67 -45.21
C ARG A 13 12.74 -6.29 -44.85
N LEU A 14 13.29 -5.92 -43.69
CA LEU A 14 14.58 -6.45 -43.23
C LEU A 14 14.52 -7.98 -42.99
N LYS A 15 13.39 -8.50 -42.54
CA LYS A 15 13.16 -9.95 -42.42
C LYS A 15 13.17 -10.65 -43.79
N ALA A 16 12.57 -10.03 -44.81
CA ALA A 16 12.58 -10.55 -46.18
C ALA A 16 13.97 -10.51 -46.83
N GLU A 17 14.82 -9.57 -46.42
CA GLU A 17 16.21 -9.42 -46.88
C GLU A 17 17.20 -10.36 -46.17
N GLY A 18 16.74 -11.25 -45.28
CA GLY A 18 17.57 -12.28 -44.66
C GLY A 18 18.41 -11.79 -43.47
N TYR A 19 18.12 -10.61 -42.92
CA TYR A 19 18.77 -10.12 -41.71
C TYR A 19 18.39 -10.96 -40.48
N ASP A 20 19.33 -11.11 -39.56
CA ASP A 20 19.20 -11.93 -38.34
C ASP A 20 17.93 -11.59 -37.54
N THR A 21 17.05 -12.59 -37.46
CA THR A 21 15.79 -12.55 -36.69
C THR A 21 15.98 -12.16 -35.23
N ALA A 22 17.13 -12.49 -34.61
CA ALA A 22 17.42 -12.12 -33.22
C ALA A 22 17.75 -10.63 -33.07
N ALA A 23 18.31 -9.97 -34.08
CA ALA A 23 18.50 -8.52 -34.08
C ALA A 23 17.18 -7.79 -34.29
N LEU A 24 16.30 -8.32 -35.16
CA LEU A 24 14.98 -7.77 -35.44
C LEU A 24 14.00 -7.88 -34.25
N GLU A 25 14.02 -9.00 -33.53
CA GLU A 25 13.20 -9.18 -32.32
C GLU A 25 13.70 -8.32 -31.15
N ARG A 26 15.03 -8.16 -30.99
CA ARG A 26 15.59 -7.18 -30.04
C ARG A 26 15.14 -5.76 -30.42
N MET A 27 15.21 -5.39 -31.69
CA MET A 27 14.78 -4.08 -32.16
C MET A 27 13.28 -3.86 -31.89
N LYS A 28 12.42 -4.84 -32.16
CA LYS A 28 11.00 -4.79 -31.79
C LYS A 28 10.78 -4.60 -30.28
N SER A 29 11.48 -5.35 -29.43
CA SER A 29 11.36 -5.22 -27.97
C SER A 29 11.83 -3.86 -27.45
N THR A 30 12.82 -3.25 -28.11
CA THR A 30 13.29 -1.90 -27.81
C THR A 30 12.35 -0.83 -28.37
N LEU A 31 11.57 -1.15 -29.41
CA LEU A 31 10.74 -0.19 -30.15
C LEU A 31 9.31 -0.09 -29.64
N ASP A 32 8.78 -1.07 -28.90
CA ASP A 32 7.51 -0.91 -28.19
C ASP A 32 7.73 -0.26 -26.81
N VAL A 33 8.42 0.89 -26.84
CA VAL A 33 8.69 1.74 -25.67
C VAL A 33 7.40 2.05 -24.93
N GLU A 34 6.29 2.25 -25.67
CA GLU A 34 4.98 2.50 -25.08
C GLU A 34 4.42 1.28 -24.35
N ALA A 35 4.51 0.06 -24.91
CA ALA A 35 4.08 -1.14 -24.20
C ALA A 35 4.96 -1.42 -22.97
N ASN A 36 6.28 -1.28 -23.08
CA ASN A 36 7.19 -1.45 -21.95
C ASN A 36 6.91 -0.42 -20.85
N GLN A 37 6.66 0.83 -21.23
CA GLN A 37 6.30 1.90 -20.30
C GLN A 37 4.97 1.60 -19.59
N ARG A 38 3.93 1.18 -20.33
CA ARG A 38 2.64 0.79 -19.75
C ARG A 38 2.76 -0.41 -18.80
N GLN A 39 3.60 -1.39 -19.14
CA GLN A 39 3.85 -2.54 -18.28
C GLN A 39 4.54 -2.09 -16.98
N LEU A 40 5.59 -1.28 -17.07
CA LEU A 40 6.28 -0.74 -15.90
C LEU A 40 5.34 0.08 -15.02
N GLU A 41 4.49 0.92 -15.61
CA GLU A 41 3.48 1.68 -14.87
C GLU A 41 2.53 0.76 -14.12
N ALA A 42 2.05 -0.32 -14.76
CA ALA A 42 1.17 -1.30 -14.11
C ALA A 42 1.88 -2.02 -12.94
N GLU A 43 3.14 -2.40 -13.11
CA GLU A 43 3.96 -3.02 -12.05
C GLU A 43 4.13 -2.06 -10.87
N VAL A 44 4.46 -0.79 -11.11
CA VAL A 44 4.57 0.24 -10.07
C VAL A 44 3.25 0.43 -9.33
N GLN A 45 2.12 0.51 -10.05
CA GLN A 45 0.80 0.63 -9.42
C GLN A 45 0.46 -0.59 -8.56
N GLN A 46 0.81 -1.80 -9.03
CA GLN A 46 0.61 -3.03 -8.27
C GLN A 46 1.44 -3.04 -6.97
N GLU A 47 2.70 -2.64 -7.04
CA GLU A 47 3.58 -2.54 -5.87
C GLU A 47 3.07 -1.49 -4.86
N MET A 48 2.64 -0.32 -5.34
CA MET A 48 2.04 0.72 -4.50
C MET A 48 0.78 0.21 -3.80
N ALA A 49 -0.11 -0.47 -4.53
CA ALA A 49 -1.31 -1.07 -3.97
C ALA A 49 -0.98 -2.14 -2.91
N PHE A 50 0.02 -2.99 -3.17
CA PHE A 50 0.47 -4.00 -2.23
C PHE A 50 1.07 -3.38 -0.96
N ALA A 51 1.92 -2.35 -1.11
CA ALA A 51 2.53 -1.64 0.02
C ALA A 51 1.48 -0.93 0.89
N LEU A 52 0.49 -0.27 0.27
CA LEU A 52 -0.63 0.32 1.01
C LEU A 52 -1.45 -0.74 1.73
N GLY A 53 -1.74 -1.87 1.07
CA GLY A 53 -2.43 -3.00 1.70
C GLY A 53 -1.70 -3.54 2.93
N ARG A 54 -0.36 -3.64 2.89
CA ARG A 54 0.44 -4.03 4.07
C ARG A 54 0.35 -3.03 5.21
N THR A 55 0.31 -1.73 4.89
CA THR A 55 0.18 -0.67 5.90
C THR A 55 -1.22 -0.70 6.53
N GLY A 56 -2.27 -0.95 5.73
CA GLY A 56 -3.63 -1.18 6.22
C GLY A 56 -3.71 -2.37 7.18
N LYS A 57 -3.10 -3.51 6.84
CA LYS A 57 -3.05 -4.70 7.73
C LYS A 57 -2.35 -4.42 9.05
N LYS A 58 -1.31 -3.58 9.07
CA LYS A 58 -0.65 -3.16 10.32
C LYS A 58 -1.58 -2.34 11.21
N LEU A 59 -2.39 -1.46 10.61
CA LEU A 59 -3.40 -0.69 11.33
C LEU A 59 -4.48 -1.62 11.89
N GLU A 60 -5.01 -2.53 11.08
CA GLU A 60 -6.00 -3.54 11.51
C GLU A 60 -5.47 -4.34 12.71
N HIS A 61 -4.24 -4.84 12.63
CA HIS A 61 -3.61 -5.58 13.73
C HIS A 61 -3.46 -4.73 15.01
N ALA A 62 -3.09 -3.46 14.89
CA ALA A 62 -2.98 -2.57 16.05
C ALA A 62 -4.35 -2.28 16.69
N LEU A 63 -5.42 -2.20 15.89
CA LEU A 63 -6.79 -2.06 16.38
C LEU A 63 -7.29 -3.32 17.08
N GLU A 64 -6.97 -4.50 16.55
CA GLU A 64 -7.26 -5.78 17.22
C GLU A 64 -6.55 -5.88 18.57
N ALA A 65 -5.28 -5.47 18.64
CA ALA A 65 -4.54 -5.43 19.90
C ALA A 65 -5.14 -4.44 20.90
N LEU A 66 -5.61 -3.28 20.44
CA LEU A 66 -6.31 -2.31 21.27
C LEU A 66 -7.64 -2.87 21.80
N ALA A 67 -8.44 -3.52 20.95
CA ALA A 67 -9.69 -4.15 21.37
C ALA A 67 -9.44 -5.25 22.42
N ALA A 68 -8.39 -6.05 22.25
CA ALA A 68 -7.99 -7.05 23.25
C ALA A 68 -7.56 -6.40 24.57
N ALA A 69 -6.79 -5.30 24.52
CA ALA A 69 -6.38 -4.56 25.70
C ALA A 69 -7.57 -3.89 26.42
N GLU A 70 -8.58 -3.43 25.68
CA GLU A 70 -9.81 -2.88 26.23
C GLU A 70 -10.61 -3.95 26.99
N LEU A 71 -10.77 -5.14 26.43
CA LEU A 71 -11.40 -6.27 27.11
C LEU A 71 -10.62 -6.69 28.38
N ALA A 72 -9.29 -6.68 28.31
CA ALA A 72 -8.45 -6.98 29.47
C ALA A 72 -8.61 -5.93 30.58
N LEU A 73 -8.72 -4.64 30.22
CA LEU A 73 -8.97 -3.56 31.17
C LEU A 73 -10.37 -3.67 31.80
N GLU A 74 -11.40 -4.03 31.03
CA GLU A 74 -12.76 -4.22 31.55
C GLU A 74 -12.88 -5.44 32.48
N ALA A 75 -12.05 -6.46 32.28
CA ALA A 75 -12.03 -7.67 33.09
C ALA A 75 -11.06 -7.63 34.29
N ALA A 76 -10.21 -6.61 34.39
CA ALA A 76 -9.14 -6.55 35.38
C ALA A 76 -9.67 -6.41 36.81
N ALA A 77 -9.09 -7.17 37.74
CA ALA A 77 -9.28 -6.93 39.17
C ALA A 77 -8.61 -5.62 39.62
N LEU A 78 -8.97 -5.11 40.79
CA LEU A 78 -8.45 -3.83 41.32
C LEU A 78 -6.92 -3.83 41.41
N GLU A 79 -6.32 -4.98 41.74
CA GLU A 79 -4.87 -5.17 41.84
C GLU A 79 -4.17 -5.18 40.47
N GLU A 80 -4.90 -5.52 39.41
CA GLU A 80 -4.39 -5.65 38.03
C GLU A 80 -4.65 -4.39 37.20
N LEU A 81 -5.55 -3.51 37.64
CA LEU A 81 -5.94 -2.28 36.95
C LEU A 81 -4.75 -1.44 36.47
N PRO A 82 -3.71 -1.15 37.28
CA PRO A 82 -2.59 -0.32 36.81
C PRO A 82 -1.86 -0.94 35.61
N ALA A 83 -1.71 -2.26 35.59
CA ALA A 83 -1.07 -2.97 34.50
C ALA A 83 -1.97 -3.01 33.25
N ALA A 84 -3.27 -3.22 33.43
CA ALA A 84 -4.23 -3.23 32.33
C ALA A 84 -4.41 -1.83 31.71
N GLU A 85 -4.41 -0.77 32.52
CA GLU A 85 -4.44 0.63 32.04
C GLU A 85 -3.19 0.96 31.21
N ALA A 86 -2.00 0.52 31.66
CA ALA A 86 -0.76 0.71 30.94
C ALA A 86 -0.75 -0.05 29.60
N LEU A 87 -1.27 -1.28 29.58
CA LEU A 87 -1.42 -2.08 28.36
C LEU A 87 -2.37 -1.41 27.36
N TYR A 88 -3.53 -0.95 27.83
CA TYR A 88 -4.51 -0.22 27.00
C TYR A 88 -3.89 1.04 26.41
N GLU A 89 -3.21 1.87 27.20
CA GLU A 89 -2.60 3.10 26.69
C GLU A 89 -1.50 2.80 25.67
N ALA A 90 -0.66 1.79 25.90
CA ALA A 90 0.37 1.38 24.95
C ALA A 90 -0.25 0.90 23.62
N ALA A 91 -1.30 0.07 23.68
CA ALA A 91 -2.01 -0.39 22.49
C ALA A 91 -2.68 0.77 21.74
N ARG A 92 -3.24 1.74 22.48
CA ARG A 92 -3.89 2.92 21.91
C ARG A 92 -2.89 3.81 21.19
N VAL A 93 -1.71 4.06 21.77
CA VAL A 93 -0.62 4.81 21.12
C VAL A 93 -0.17 4.09 19.85
N ALA A 94 0.01 2.77 19.90
CA ALA A 94 0.38 1.98 18.72
C ALA A 94 -0.67 2.06 17.60
N ALA A 95 -1.96 2.01 17.94
CA ALA A 95 -3.05 2.18 16.98
C ALA A 95 -3.05 3.58 16.34
N LEU A 96 -2.82 4.64 17.13
CA LEU A 96 -2.72 6.01 16.62
C LEU A 96 -1.55 6.17 15.65
N GLU A 97 -0.40 5.62 16.00
CA GLU A 97 0.79 5.64 15.16
C GLU A 97 0.57 4.87 13.85
N ALA A 98 -0.01 3.67 13.93
CA ALA A 98 -0.36 2.88 12.75
C ALA A 98 -1.34 3.62 11.83
N ARG A 99 -2.34 4.31 12.40
CA ARG A 99 -3.30 5.11 11.62
C ARG A 99 -2.63 6.29 10.94
N ARG A 100 -1.71 6.97 11.65
CA ARG A 100 -0.89 8.04 11.07
C ARG A 100 -0.04 7.53 9.92
N HIS A 101 0.62 6.38 10.07
CA HIS A 101 1.40 5.77 8.99
C HIS A 101 0.54 5.40 7.78
N TYR A 102 -0.66 4.89 8.00
CA TYR A 102 -1.61 4.61 6.92
C TYR A 102 -2.00 5.87 6.14
N ILE A 103 -2.31 6.98 6.83
CA ILE A 103 -2.60 8.28 6.21
C ILE A 103 -1.40 8.79 5.39
N ILE A 104 -0.20 8.79 5.98
CA ILE A 104 1.02 9.22 5.29
C ILE A 104 1.25 8.39 4.01
N HIS A 105 1.02 7.08 4.07
CA HIS A 105 1.22 6.21 2.91
C HIS A 105 0.15 6.46 1.83
N ARG A 106 -1.11 6.71 2.21
CA ARG A 106 -2.17 7.16 1.28
C ARG A 106 -1.76 8.44 0.56
N GLU A 107 -1.25 9.43 1.29
CA GLU A 107 -0.80 10.71 0.72
C GLU A 107 0.39 10.53 -0.22
N ALA A 108 1.36 9.70 0.17
CA ALA A 108 2.55 9.40 -0.64
C ALA A 108 2.20 8.77 -2.00
N ILE A 109 1.10 8.03 -2.09
CA ILE A 109 0.62 7.43 -3.34
C ILE A 109 -0.45 8.28 -4.05
N GLY A 110 -0.70 9.51 -3.59
CA GLY A 110 -1.59 10.48 -4.25
C GLY A 110 -3.04 10.52 -3.73
N ILE A 111 -3.39 9.71 -2.72
CA ILE A 111 -4.72 9.75 -2.08
C ILE A 111 -4.71 10.80 -0.97
N ARG A 112 -5.21 12.00 -1.29
CA ARG A 112 -5.14 13.17 -0.39
C ARG A 112 -6.36 13.37 0.50
N ASP A 113 -7.51 12.85 0.11
CA ASP A 113 -8.71 12.89 0.97
C ASP A 113 -8.66 11.74 1.97
N ASN A 114 -8.40 12.08 3.23
CA ASN A 114 -8.28 11.14 4.34
C ASN A 114 -9.34 11.37 5.43
N ARG A 115 -10.37 12.16 5.12
CA ARG A 115 -11.43 12.50 6.10
C ARG A 115 -12.23 11.28 6.55
N ASP A 116 -12.25 10.23 5.74
CA ASP A 116 -12.92 8.96 6.00
C ASP A 116 -12.14 8.02 6.94
N VAL A 117 -10.82 8.25 7.13
CA VAL A 117 -9.96 7.32 7.90
C VAL A 117 -10.40 7.20 9.36
N PRO A 118 -10.69 8.29 10.11
CA PRO A 118 -11.12 8.18 11.50
C PRO A 118 -12.43 7.41 11.66
N ASP A 119 -13.36 7.55 10.70
CA ASP A 119 -14.65 6.87 10.72
C ASP A 119 -14.50 5.37 10.41
N ARG A 120 -13.61 5.03 9.48
CA ARG A 120 -13.33 3.64 9.10
C ARG A 120 -12.44 2.90 10.09
N TYR A 121 -11.57 3.63 10.79
CA TYR A 121 -10.60 3.11 11.74
C TYR A 121 -10.70 3.91 13.06
N PRO A 122 -11.81 3.71 13.81
CA PRO A 122 -12.04 4.42 15.06
C PRO A 122 -11.03 3.97 16.12
N ILE A 123 -10.52 4.92 16.88
CA ILE A 123 -9.62 4.67 18.02
C ILE A 123 -10.29 5.33 19.22
N PRO A 124 -10.71 4.56 20.23
CA PRO A 124 -11.33 5.09 21.43
C PRO A 124 -10.47 6.14 22.14
N GLU A 125 -11.14 7.05 22.85
CA GLU A 125 -10.46 8.05 23.66
C GLU A 125 -9.69 7.42 24.82
N ARG A 126 -8.79 8.21 25.40
CA ARG A 126 -8.09 7.80 26.62
C ARG A 126 -9.11 7.58 27.73
N ARG A 127 -9.08 6.41 28.39
CA ARG A 127 -9.93 6.17 29.56
C ARG A 127 -9.38 6.99 30.72
N ALA A 128 -10.25 7.71 31.42
CA ALA A 128 -9.86 8.42 32.63
C ALA A 128 -9.44 7.38 33.68
N SER A 129 -8.20 7.46 34.16
CA SER A 129 -7.73 6.68 35.29
C SER A 129 -8.65 6.99 36.47
N HIS A 130 -9.47 6.01 36.89
CA HIS A 130 -10.30 6.16 38.08
C HIS A 130 -9.34 6.20 39.27
N ARG A 131 -9.10 7.39 39.82
CA ARG A 131 -8.42 7.56 41.11
C ARG A 131 -9.38 7.30 42.25
#